data_AF-A0AAU5LCB9-F1
#
_entry.id   AF-A0AAU5LCB9-F1
#
_cell.length_a   1.000
_cell.length_b   1.000
_cell.length_c   1.000
_cell.angle_alpha   90.00
_cell.angle_beta   90.00
_cell.angle_gamma   90.00
#
_symmetry.space_group_name_H-M   'P 1'
#
loop_
_entity.id
_entity.type
_entity.pdbx_description
1 polymer ?
#
loop_
_entity_poly.entity_id
_entity_poly.type
_entity_poly.pdbx_seq_one_letter_code
_entity_poly.pdbx_strand_id
1 'polypeptide(L)'
;MRRPLLLVGFWTVAVLAATGIGLLAVSFAGPGLPGAGASGDEPLTGPEVSKALATRTTPTAGTPAPSQVTGKAVPFRQLGNYVLASCGTNGLASLLNFTPAGGWQVDDDVQRGPAAEAEVKFEGPDSDLKVRVQCRAGAPVFTPEVQPD
;
A
#
# COMPACT_ATOMS: atom_id res chain seq x y z
N MET A 1 -6.49 9.33 -57.41
CA MET A 1 -7.38 9.19 -56.23
C MET A 1 -7.34 7.82 -55.54
N ARG A 2 -6.84 6.73 -56.15
CA ARG A 2 -6.79 5.39 -55.52
C ARG A 2 -5.70 5.22 -54.46
N ARG A 3 -4.57 5.93 -54.58
CA ARG A 3 -3.42 5.86 -53.64
C ARG A 3 -3.71 6.32 -52.21
N PRO A 4 -4.38 7.46 -51.95
CA PRO A 4 -4.70 7.87 -50.57
C PRO A 4 -5.73 6.93 -49.93
N LEU A 5 -6.66 6.37 -50.73
CA LEU A 5 -7.66 5.42 -50.23
C LEU A 5 -7.02 4.11 -49.75
N LEU A 6 -6.00 3.63 -50.47
CA LEU A 6 -5.24 2.44 -50.08
C LEU A 6 -4.37 2.68 -48.84
N LEU A 7 -3.79 3.88 -48.70
CA LEU A 7 -3.01 4.25 -47.50
C LEU A 7 -3.89 4.34 -46.26
N VAL A 8 -5.06 4.97 -46.37
CA VAL A 8 -6.02 5.07 -45.25
C VAL A 8 -6.58 3.69 -44.91
N GLY A 9 -6.94 2.88 -45.91
CA GLY A 9 -7.40 1.50 -45.70
C GLY A 9 -6.35 0.65 -44.98
N PHE A 10 -5.10 0.69 -45.45
CA PHE A 10 -4.00 -0.04 -44.81
C PHE A 10 -3.75 0.44 -43.36
N TRP A 11 -3.81 1.76 -43.13
CA TRP A 11 -3.64 2.33 -41.80
C TRP A 11 -4.76 1.89 -40.84
N THR A 12 -6.02 1.87 -41.28
CA THR A 12 -7.13 1.37 -40.46
C THR A 12 -7.00 -0.10 -40.09
N VAL A 13 -6.52 -0.94 -41.03
CA VAL A 13 -6.27 -2.36 -40.78
C VAL A 13 -5.14 -2.55 -39.77
N ALA A 14 -4.08 -1.73 -39.84
CA ALA A 14 -2.98 -1.78 -38.87
C ALA A 14 -3.42 -1.41 -37.44
N VAL A 15 -4.27 -0.38 -37.29
CA VAL A 15 -4.82 0.02 -35.98
C VAL A 15 -5.71 -1.09 -35.40
N LEU A 16 -6.59 -1.68 -36.23
CA LEU A 16 -7.44 -2.80 -35.82
C LEU A 16 -6.62 -4.02 -35.39
N ALA A 17 -5.57 -4.36 -36.14
CA ALA A 17 -4.69 -5.48 -35.80
C ALA A 17 -3.95 -5.25 -34.47
N ALA A 18 -3.41 -4.05 -34.25
CA ALA A 18 -2.72 -3.70 -33.00
C ALA A 18 -3.65 -3.78 -31.78
N THR A 19 -4.90 -3.32 -31.93
CA THR A 19 -5.91 -3.35 -30.86
C THR A 19 -6.34 -4.78 -30.54
N GLY A 20 -6.53 -5.62 -31.57
CA GLY A 20 -6.88 -7.03 -31.41
C GLY A 20 -5.79 -7.83 -30.68
N ILE A 21 -4.52 -7.55 -30.96
CA ILE A 21 -3.38 -8.18 -30.27
C ILE A 21 -3.33 -7.78 -28.79
N GLY A 22 -3.64 -6.52 -28.46
CA GLY A 22 -3.70 -6.03 -27.07
C GLY A 22 -4.80 -6.71 -26.24
N LEU A 23 -5.97 -6.94 -26.84
CA LEU A 23 -7.09 -7.63 -26.17
C LEU A 23 -6.79 -9.11 -25.92
N LEU A 24 -6.07 -9.78 -26.82
CA LEU A 24 -5.64 -11.17 -26.62
C LEU A 24 -4.62 -11.33 -25.48
N ALA A 25 -3.78 -10.33 -25.24
CA ALA A 25 -2.84 -10.34 -24.11
C ALA A 25 -3.57 -10.21 -22.75
N VAL A 26 -4.62 -9.40 -22.67
CA VAL A 26 -5.45 -9.26 -21.46
C VAL A 26 -6.27 -10.52 -21.17
N SER A 27 -6.79 -11.18 -22.20
CA SER A 27 -7.55 -12.44 -22.00
C SER A 27 -6.68 -13.63 -21.62
N PHE A 28 -5.35 -13.56 -21.82
CA PHE A 28 -4.41 -14.59 -21.38
C PHE A 28 -3.95 -14.42 -19.92
N ALA A 29 -4.28 -13.30 -19.27
CA ALA A 29 -4.21 -13.14 -17.82
C ALA A 29 -5.40 -13.84 -17.13
N GLY A 30 -5.48 -15.16 -17.35
CA GLY A 30 -5.93 -16.24 -16.46
C GLY A 30 -7.25 -16.12 -15.66
N PRO A 31 -8.15 -17.13 -15.75
CA PRO A 31 -8.93 -17.57 -14.60
C PRO A 31 -7.98 -18.35 -13.67
N GLY A 32 -7.19 -17.61 -12.91
CA GLY A 32 -6.14 -18.16 -12.04
C GLY A 32 -5.88 -17.28 -10.83
N LEU A 33 -6.92 -16.59 -10.33
CA LEU A 33 -6.91 -16.01 -8.99
C LEU A 33 -7.50 -17.07 -8.04
N PRO A 34 -6.70 -17.68 -7.14
CA PRO A 34 -7.26 -18.40 -6.00
C PRO A 34 -7.98 -17.38 -5.12
N GLY A 35 -9.28 -17.23 -5.39
CA GLY A 35 -10.16 -16.18 -4.88
C GLY A 35 -11.45 -16.03 -5.69
N ALA A 36 -11.47 -16.48 -6.95
CA ALA A 36 -12.68 -16.61 -7.78
C ALA A 36 -13.50 -17.85 -7.37
N GLY A 37 -13.83 -17.94 -6.09
CA GLY A 37 -14.84 -18.81 -5.52
C GLY A 37 -16.02 -17.99 -5.00
N ALA A 38 -16.40 -16.94 -5.73
CA ALA A 38 -17.67 -16.24 -5.56
C ALA A 38 -17.98 -15.57 -6.89
N SER A 39 -18.93 -16.13 -7.64
CA SER A 39 -19.73 -15.35 -8.58
C SER A 39 -20.31 -14.20 -7.77
N GLY A 40 -19.73 -13.00 -7.87
CA GLY A 40 -19.84 -11.96 -6.85
C GLY A 40 -20.16 -10.58 -7.42
N ASP A 41 -21.16 -10.52 -8.31
CA ASP A 41 -21.91 -9.30 -8.62
C ASP A 41 -23.18 -9.20 -7.74
N GLU A 42 -23.18 -9.86 -6.58
CA GLU A 42 -24.21 -9.67 -5.56
C GLU A 42 -23.55 -9.08 -4.30
N PRO A 43 -23.93 -7.85 -3.89
CA PRO A 43 -23.40 -7.27 -2.66
C PRO A 43 -23.85 -8.14 -1.48
N LEU A 44 -22.87 -8.75 -0.81
CA LEU A 44 -23.07 -9.51 0.42
C LEU A 44 -23.91 -8.69 1.40
N THR A 45 -25.08 -9.21 1.76
CA THR A 45 -25.95 -8.56 2.73
C THR A 45 -25.27 -8.60 4.11
N GLY A 46 -25.50 -7.59 4.96
CA GLY A 46 -24.89 -7.50 6.31
C GLY A 46 -24.80 -8.80 7.13
N PRO A 47 -25.81 -9.71 7.13
CA PRO A 47 -25.70 -10.99 7.82
C PRO A 47 -24.67 -11.97 7.21
N GLU A 48 -24.39 -11.89 5.91
CA GLU A 48 -23.39 -12.74 5.25
C GLU A 48 -21.97 -12.31 5.56
N VAL A 49 -21.73 -10.99 5.69
CA VAL A 49 -20.46 -10.44 6.19
C VAL A 49 -20.17 -10.96 7.60
N SER A 50 -21.19 -11.03 8.45
CA SER A 50 -21.05 -11.50 9.84
C SER A 50 -20.70 -12.99 9.90
N LYS A 51 -21.31 -13.81 9.04
CA LYS A 51 -20.94 -15.23 8.90
C LYS A 51 -19.54 -15.41 8.33
N ALA A 52 -19.18 -14.66 7.29
CA ALA A 52 -17.84 -14.72 6.70
C ALA A 52 -16.75 -14.30 7.70
N LEU A 53 -17.03 -13.28 8.53
CA LEU A 53 -16.14 -12.89 9.63
C LEU A 53 -16.01 -14.01 10.67
N ALA A 54 -17.12 -14.65 11.05
CA ALA A 54 -17.10 -15.76 11.99
C ALA A 54 -16.31 -16.97 11.47
N THR A 55 -16.44 -17.29 10.17
CA THR A 55 -15.71 -18.39 9.52
C THR A 55 -14.21 -18.09 9.38
N ARG A 56 -13.80 -16.82 9.27
CA ARG A 56 -12.38 -16.43 9.23
C ARG A 56 -11.64 -16.60 10.56
N THR A 57 -12.36 -16.87 11.65
CA THR A 57 -11.79 -17.04 12.99
C THR A 57 -11.20 -18.44 13.25
N THR A 58 -11.33 -19.38 12.30
CA THR A 58 -10.62 -20.68 12.42
C THR A 58 -9.16 -20.52 12.00
N PRO A 59 -8.19 -20.77 12.89
CA PRO A 59 -6.78 -20.55 12.58
C PRO A 59 -6.27 -21.63 11.62
N THR A 60 -6.15 -21.29 10.34
CA THR A 60 -5.35 -22.07 9.38
C THR A 60 -3.91 -21.57 9.42
N ALA A 61 -2.99 -22.49 9.68
CA ALA A 61 -1.55 -22.25 9.73
C ALA A 61 -1.02 -21.59 8.45
N GLY A 62 -0.17 -20.56 8.59
CA GLY A 62 0.60 -19.96 7.49
C GLY A 62 0.41 -18.48 7.20
N THR A 63 -0.09 -17.67 8.14
CA THR A 63 -0.13 -16.20 8.02
C THR A 63 1.02 -15.59 8.83
N PRO A 64 1.79 -14.60 8.34
CA PRO A 64 2.72 -13.85 9.19
C PRO A 64 1.91 -13.29 10.35
N ALA A 65 2.25 -13.68 11.58
CA ALA A 65 1.51 -13.26 12.75
C ALA A 65 1.36 -11.73 12.74
N PRO A 66 0.17 -11.17 13.04
CA PRO A 66 0.08 -9.73 13.30
C PRO A 66 1.12 -9.43 14.37
N SER A 67 2.12 -8.59 14.03
CA SER A 67 3.15 -8.18 14.98
C SER A 67 2.41 -7.67 16.21
N GLN A 68 2.56 -8.37 17.34
CA GLN A 68 1.86 -8.04 18.57
C GLN A 68 2.29 -6.63 18.98
N VAL A 69 1.42 -5.65 18.72
CA VAL A 69 1.60 -4.28 19.17
C VAL A 69 1.28 -4.28 20.67
N THR A 70 2.28 -4.56 21.48
CA THR A 70 2.13 -4.61 22.94
C THR A 70 2.21 -3.21 23.58
N GLY A 71 2.52 -2.17 22.79
CA GLY A 71 2.76 -0.81 23.25
C GLY A 71 1.64 0.19 23.01
N LYS A 72 1.57 1.23 23.85
CA LYS A 72 0.72 2.39 23.60
C LYS A 72 1.16 3.08 22.30
N ALA A 73 0.21 3.25 21.37
CA ALA A 73 0.45 4.00 20.14
C ALA A 73 0.46 5.51 20.42
N VAL A 74 1.43 6.23 19.84
CA VAL A 74 1.60 7.67 19.97
C VAL A 74 1.64 8.29 18.57
N PRO A 75 0.79 9.30 18.28
CA PRO A 75 0.80 9.99 17.01
C PRO A 75 1.85 11.11 16.99
N PHE A 76 2.38 11.40 15.80
CA PHE A 76 3.22 12.53 15.47
C PHE A 76 2.70 13.19 14.18
N ARG A 77 2.79 14.52 14.12
CA ARG A 77 2.38 15.32 12.97
C ARG A 77 3.37 16.43 12.72
N GLN A 78 3.76 16.63 11.46
CA GLN A 78 4.59 17.74 11.02
C GLN A 78 4.40 17.97 9.53
N LEU A 79 4.31 19.24 9.10
CA LEU A 79 4.10 19.62 7.69
C LEU A 79 2.90 18.92 7.03
N GLY A 80 1.85 18.62 7.81
CA GLY A 80 0.68 17.87 7.35
C GLY A 80 0.85 16.34 7.30
N ASN A 81 2.08 15.83 7.35
CA ASN A 81 2.39 14.40 7.41
C ASN A 81 1.98 13.82 8.77
N TYR A 82 1.66 12.53 8.79
CA TYR A 82 1.22 11.80 9.98
C TYR A 82 2.03 10.52 10.18
N VAL A 83 2.44 10.26 11.43
CA VAL A 83 3.10 9.02 11.83
C VAL A 83 2.46 8.51 13.12
N LEU A 84 2.15 7.22 13.19
CA LEU A 84 1.70 6.53 14.37
C LEU A 84 2.71 5.44 14.73
N ALA A 85 3.29 5.50 15.92
CA ALA A 85 4.30 4.54 16.35
C ALA A 85 3.99 3.98 17.74
N SER A 86 4.62 2.86 18.08
CA SER A 86 4.53 2.24 19.40
C SER A 86 5.86 1.64 19.82
N CYS A 87 6.01 1.40 21.12
CA CYS A 87 7.16 0.72 21.71
C CYS A 87 6.76 -0.62 22.30
N GLY A 88 7.42 -1.69 21.88
CA GLY A 88 7.28 -3.00 22.51
C GLY A 88 7.87 -3.02 23.92
N THR A 89 7.51 -4.05 24.70
CA THR A 89 8.09 -4.28 26.04
C THR A 89 9.59 -4.57 26.00
N ASN A 90 10.11 -5.01 24.86
CA ASN A 90 11.52 -5.20 24.56
C ASN A 90 12.27 -3.89 24.22
N GLY A 91 11.60 -2.74 24.25
CA GLY A 91 12.19 -1.45 23.91
C GLY A 91 12.40 -1.22 22.41
N LEU A 92 11.85 -2.09 21.53
CA LEU A 92 11.91 -1.89 20.09
C LEU A 92 10.75 -1.00 19.62
N ALA A 93 11.06 -0.08 18.72
CA ALA A 93 10.11 0.82 18.08
C ALA A 93 9.48 0.17 16.84
N SER A 94 8.20 0.43 16.64
CA SER A 94 7.46 0.04 15.43
C SER A 94 6.60 1.20 14.91
N LEU A 95 6.65 1.43 13.60
CA LEU A 95 5.73 2.28 12.86
C LEU A 95 4.45 1.48 12.54
N LEU A 96 3.34 1.90 13.14
CA LEU A 96 2.05 1.24 12.97
C LEU A 96 1.36 1.71 11.69
N ASN A 97 1.29 3.03 11.49
CA ASN A 97 0.70 3.64 10.32
C ASN A 97 1.36 5.00 10.05
N PHE A 98 1.27 5.47 8.82
CA PHE A 98 1.70 6.81 8.43
C PHE A 98 0.95 7.24 7.18
N THR A 99 0.82 8.54 6.99
CA THR A 99 0.10 9.10 5.85
C THR A 99 0.82 10.37 5.38
N PRO A 100 1.22 10.45 4.10
CA PRO A 100 1.82 11.66 3.56
C PRO A 100 0.80 12.79 3.48
N ALA A 101 1.28 14.02 3.56
CA ALA A 101 0.50 15.21 3.22
C ALA A 101 0.18 15.23 1.70
N GLY A 102 -0.78 16.07 1.29
CA GLY A 102 -1.08 16.23 -0.13
C GLY A 102 0.14 16.74 -0.90
N GLY A 103 0.50 16.06 -2.01
CA GLY A 103 1.69 16.38 -2.80
C GLY A 103 2.99 15.79 -2.26
N TRP A 104 2.96 15.06 -1.15
CA TRP A 104 4.11 14.35 -0.59
C TRP A 104 4.02 12.86 -0.91
N GLN A 105 5.17 12.20 -0.99
CA GLN A 105 5.29 10.75 -1.18
C GLN A 105 6.05 10.13 -0.01
N VAL A 106 5.91 8.82 0.17
CA VAL A 106 6.72 8.08 1.14
C VAL A 106 7.86 7.41 0.38
N ASP A 107 9.09 7.57 0.86
CA ASP A 107 10.27 6.90 0.33
C ASP A 107 10.11 5.36 0.45
N ASP A 108 10.63 4.61 -0.52
CA ASP A 108 10.53 3.14 -0.54
C ASP A 108 11.28 2.46 0.62
N ASP A 109 12.31 3.10 1.18
CA ASP A 109 13.18 2.57 2.23
C ASP A 109 12.62 2.76 3.65
N VAL A 110 11.33 2.43 3.86
CA VAL A 110 10.69 2.53 5.18
C VAL A 110 11.19 1.44 6.13
N GLN A 111 11.76 1.85 7.27
CA GLN A 111 12.11 0.96 8.37
C GLN A 111 10.95 0.87 9.36
N ARG A 112 10.02 -0.05 9.12
CA ARG A 112 8.77 -0.16 9.89
C ARG A 112 8.95 -0.70 11.32
N GLY A 113 10.06 -1.39 11.62
CA GLY A 113 10.29 -2.10 12.90
C GLY A 113 9.49 -3.42 13.01
N PRO A 114 9.61 -4.17 14.13
CA PRO A 114 10.26 -3.77 15.39
C PRO A 114 11.79 -3.71 15.30
N ALA A 115 12.39 -2.58 15.66
CA ALA A 115 13.84 -2.39 15.68
C ALA A 115 14.24 -1.35 16.76
N ALA A 116 15.55 -1.18 17.02
CA ALA A 116 16.02 -0.17 17.97
C ALA A 116 15.61 1.25 17.55
N GLU A 117 15.51 1.46 16.23
CA GLU A 117 15.00 2.66 15.60
C GLU A 117 14.09 2.25 14.44
N ALA A 118 12.99 2.97 14.26
CA ALA A 118 12.10 2.84 13.12
C ALA A 118 12.04 4.19 12.39
N GLU A 119 11.93 4.17 11.06
CA GLU A 119 12.09 5.37 10.24
C GLU A 119 11.11 5.37 9.07
N VAL A 120 10.57 6.55 8.78
CA VAL A 120 9.85 6.86 7.54
C VAL A 120 10.34 8.21 7.02
N LYS A 121 10.58 8.29 5.72
CA LYS A 121 10.89 9.55 5.02
C LYS A 121 9.70 9.92 4.14
N PHE A 122 9.29 11.17 4.22
CA PHE A 122 8.32 11.77 3.32
C PHE A 122 9.06 12.72 2.39
N GLU A 123 8.83 12.61 1.10
CA GLU A 123 9.43 13.46 0.07
C GLU A 123 8.39 14.48 -0.39
N GLY A 124 8.73 15.76 -0.30
CA GLY A 124 7.85 16.87 -0.63
C GLY A 124 8.30 17.61 -1.89
N PRO A 125 7.56 18.64 -2.31
CA PRO A 125 7.92 19.44 -3.48
C PRO A 125 9.08 20.42 -3.25
N ASP A 126 9.32 20.82 -1.99
CA ASP A 126 10.31 21.82 -1.60
C ASP A 126 11.28 21.32 -0.50
N SER A 127 11.00 20.13 0.06
CA SER A 127 11.74 19.58 1.19
C SER A 127 11.36 18.13 1.47
N ASP A 128 12.30 17.38 2.01
CA ASP A 128 12.12 16.07 2.62
C ASP A 128 11.90 16.17 4.13
N LEU A 129 11.09 15.26 4.66
CA LEU A 129 10.86 15.06 6.10
C LEU A 129 11.18 13.62 6.48
N LYS A 130 12.31 13.39 7.14
CA LYS A 130 12.66 12.12 7.76
C LYS A 130 12.20 12.11 9.20
N VAL A 131 11.46 11.08 9.61
CA VAL A 131 10.98 10.90 10.99
C VAL A 131 11.56 9.61 11.55
N ARG A 132 12.48 9.73 12.50
CA ARG A 132 13.02 8.61 13.26
C ARG A 132 12.29 8.44 14.58
N VAL A 133 12.08 7.19 14.97
CA VAL A 133 11.37 6.81 16.19
C VAL A 133 12.24 5.87 17.00
N GLN A 134 12.51 6.24 18.25
CA GLN A 134 13.17 5.39 19.23
C GLN A 134 12.32 5.26 20.48
N CYS A 135 12.56 4.22 21.28
CA CYS A 135 11.85 4.04 22.55
C CYS A 135 12.63 4.60 23.72
N ARG A 136 11.98 5.46 24.52
CA ARG A 136 12.52 5.95 25.79
C ARG A 136 11.48 5.74 26.89
N ALA A 137 11.85 5.01 27.94
CA ALA A 137 10.95 4.64 29.03
C ALA A 137 9.62 4.02 28.56
N GLY A 138 9.67 3.17 27.52
CA GLY A 138 8.49 2.50 26.97
C GLY A 138 7.57 3.37 26.11
N ALA A 139 7.94 4.62 25.83
CA ALA A 139 7.21 5.53 24.96
C ALA A 139 8.00 5.86 23.68
N PRO A 140 7.35 5.99 22.52
CA PRO A 140 7.98 6.49 21.31
C PRO A 140 8.46 7.94 21.47
N VAL A 141 9.69 8.21 21.05
CA VAL A 141 10.28 9.55 20.92
C VAL A 141 10.56 9.77 19.44
N PHE A 142 9.98 10.84 18.89
CA PHE A 142 10.11 11.21 17.48
C PHE A 142 11.23 12.23 17.30
N THR A 143 12.10 12.00 16.33
CA THR A 143 13.15 12.94 15.90
C THR A 143 12.90 13.29 14.44
N PRO A 144 12.25 14.43 14.17
CA PRO A 144 12.05 14.89 12.81
C PRO A 144 13.29 15.63 12.27
N GLU A 145 13.62 15.38 11.01
CA GLU A 145 14.63 16.10 10.25
C GLU A 145 14.01 16.60 8.95
N VAL A 146 14.12 17.91 8.71
CA VAL A 146 13.65 18.55 7.48
C VAL A 146 14.88 18.90 6.65
N GLN A 147 14.92 18.44 5.41
CA GLN A 147 15.98 18.75 4.44
C GLN A 147 15.36 19.47 3.24
N PRO A 148 15.78 20.70 2.90
CA PRO A 148 15.34 21.35 1.67
C PRO A 148 15.95 20.66 0.44
N ASP A 149 15.24 20.69 -0.69
CA ASP A 149 15.73 20.24 -2.00
C ASP A 149 16.84 21.13 -2.59
#